data_AF-A0A7W9CG97-F1
#
_entry.id   AF-A0A7W9CG97-F1
#
_cell.length_a   1.000
_cell.length_b   1.000
_cell.length_c   1.000
_cell.angle_alpha   90.00
_cell.angle_beta   90.00
_cell.angle_gamma   90.00
#
_symmetry.space_group_name_H-M   'P 1'
#
loop_
_entity.id
_entity.type
_entity.pdbx_description
1 polymer ?
#
loop_
_entity_poly.entity_id
_entity_poly.type
_entity_poly.pdbx_seq_one_letter_code
_entity_poly.pdbx_strand_id
1 'polypeptide(L)'
;MALRLMARGWRLVSDDQVHLWRCGESLYATAPRQILGQIEARGLGIVSAAPLHVARVASVVDCVQQATERMPEADRIDLCGLSVPRLTLDIRPQSAVETLIRSIVGLEP
;
A
#
# COMPACT_ATOMS: atom_id res chain seq x y z
N MET A 1 -5.15 4.05 7.78
CA MET A 1 -4.65 2.67 7.61
C MET A 1 -3.16 2.57 7.92
N ALA A 2 -2.30 3.34 7.24
CA ALA A 2 -0.83 3.28 7.36
C ALA A 2 -0.28 3.26 8.80
N LEU A 3 -0.72 4.16 9.70
CA LEU A 3 -0.30 4.15 11.11
C LEU A 3 -0.56 2.81 11.81
N ARG A 4 -1.70 2.17 11.53
CA ARG A 4 -2.05 0.87 12.13
C ARG A 4 -1.18 -0.27 11.57
N LEU A 5 -0.80 -0.21 10.30
CA LEU A 5 0.15 -1.16 9.71
C LEU A 5 1.54 -0.97 10.33
N MET A 6 2.00 0.27 10.50
CA MET A 6 3.29 0.54 11.15
C MET A 6 3.33 0.04 12.60
N ALA A 7 2.23 0.17 13.34
CA ALA A 7 2.08 -0.43 14.67
C ALA A 7 2.17 -1.97 14.67
N ARG A 8 2.05 -2.61 13.51
CA ARG A 8 2.24 -4.06 13.28
C ARG A 8 3.60 -4.39 12.67
N GLY A 9 4.56 -3.46 12.68
CA GLY A 9 5.92 -3.67 12.21
C GLY A 9 6.16 -3.38 10.73
N TRP A 10 5.15 -2.90 9.99
CA TRP A 10 5.34 -2.47 8.61
C TRP A 10 6.10 -1.14 8.54
N ARG A 11 6.78 -0.89 7.42
CA ARG A 11 7.55 0.34 7.20
C ARG A 11 6.92 1.20 6.11
N LEU A 12 6.95 2.51 6.32
CA LEU A 12 6.44 3.48 5.36
C LEU A 12 7.48 3.73 4.26
N VAL A 13 7.06 3.59 3.00
CA VAL A 13 7.84 4.03 1.84
C VAL A 13 7.52 5.48 1.51
N SER A 14 6.23 5.78 1.34
CA SER A 14 5.71 7.13 1.10
C SER A 14 4.27 7.25 1.58
N ASP A 15 3.82 8.48 1.80
CA ASP A 15 2.42 8.87 1.99
C ASP A 15 2.04 9.92 0.93
N ASP A 16 0.76 9.98 0.55
CA ASP A 16 0.20 10.88 -0.47
C ASP A 16 0.71 10.71 -1.92
N GLN A 17 2.01 10.87 -2.16
CA GLN A 17 2.61 10.77 -3.49
C GLN A 17 3.72 9.72 -3.53
N VAL A 18 3.84 9.03 -4.66
CA VAL A 18 4.86 7.99 -4.85
C VAL A 18 5.48 8.12 -6.23
N HIS A 19 6.80 8.01 -6.31
CA HIS A 19 7.48 7.79 -7.58
C HIS A 19 7.52 6.29 -7.85
N LEU A 20 6.99 5.91 -9.00
CA LEU A 20 6.84 4.52 -9.42
C LEU A 20 7.63 4.31 -10.72
N TRP A 21 8.42 3.24 -10.79
CA TRP A 21 9.16 2.90 -12.01
C TRP A 21 9.32 1.40 -12.19
N ARG A 22 9.46 1.00 -13.45
CA ARG A 22 9.82 -0.37 -13.84
C ARG A 22 11.33 -0.54 -13.84
N CYS A 23 11.80 -1.66 -13.29
CA CYS A 23 13.16 -2.16 -13.46
C CYS A 23 13.10 -3.65 -13.78
N GLY A 24 13.43 -4.02 -15.03
CA GLY A 24 13.22 -5.38 -15.53
C GLY A 24 11.74 -5.79 -15.44
N GLU A 25 11.46 -6.94 -14.85
CA GLU A 25 10.10 -7.47 -14.65
C GLU A 25 9.49 -7.09 -13.30
N SER A 26 10.04 -6.07 -12.62
CA SER A 26 9.57 -5.64 -11.31
C SER A 26 9.27 -4.14 -11.27
N LEU A 27 8.25 -3.82 -10.51
CA LEU A 27 7.82 -2.46 -10.21
C LEU A 27 8.41 -2.02 -8.87
N TYR A 28 8.94 -0.81 -8.79
CA TYR A 28 9.54 -0.26 -7.58
C TYR A 28 8.95 1.10 -7.25
N ALA A 29 8.95 1.43 -5.96
CA ALA A 29 8.39 2.66 -5.41
C ALA A 29 9.36 3.34 -4.44
N THR A 30 9.36 4.68 -4.45
CA THR A 30 10.04 5.56 -3.49
C THR A 30 9.17 6.78 -3.21
N ALA A 31 9.37 7.43 -2.05
CA ALA A 31 8.83 8.77 -1.83
C ALA A 31 9.53 9.83 -2.69
N PRO A 32 8.82 10.87 -3.14
CA PRO A 32 9.43 12.13 -3.54
C PRO A 32 10.27 12.73 -2.40
N ARG A 33 11.35 13.43 -2.74
CA ARG A 33 12.31 13.95 -1.75
C ARG A 33 11.66 14.90 -0.74
N GLN A 34 10.67 15.69 -1.16
CA GLN A 34 10.02 16.69 -0.30
C GLN A 34 9.21 16.08 0.85
N ILE A 35 8.70 14.85 0.70
CA ILE A 35 7.80 14.19 1.66
C ILE A 35 8.39 12.89 2.23
N LEU A 36 9.68 12.63 1.96
CA LEU A 36 10.36 11.45 2.48
C LEU A 36 10.30 11.41 4.02
N GLY A 37 9.82 10.29 4.57
CA GLY A 37 9.69 10.10 6.01
C GLY A 37 8.60 10.94 6.66
N GLN A 38 7.69 11.51 5.87
CA GLN A 38 6.54 12.26 6.35
C GLN A 38 5.25 11.47 6.09
N ILE A 39 4.30 11.59 7.02
CA ILE A 39 2.95 11.04 6.91
C ILE A 39 1.94 12.00 7.53
N GLU A 40 0.82 12.23 6.87
CA GLU A 40 -0.26 13.05 7.43
C GLU A 40 -1.13 12.21 8.38
N ALA A 41 -1.05 12.53 9.68
CA ALA A 41 -1.94 12.01 10.69
C ALA A 41 -3.09 13.02 10.90
N ARG A 42 -4.26 12.77 10.29
CA ARG A 42 -5.44 13.64 10.44
C ARG A 42 -5.75 13.88 11.93
N GLY A 43 -5.84 15.14 12.33
CA GLY A 43 -6.02 15.58 13.72
C GLY A 43 -4.72 15.90 14.48
N LEU A 44 -3.56 15.49 13.96
CA LEU A 44 -2.22 15.80 14.49
C LEU A 44 -1.35 16.60 13.52
N GLY A 45 -1.65 16.55 12.22
CA GLY A 45 -0.84 17.16 11.16
C GLY A 45 0.20 16.19 10.61
N ILE A 46 1.30 16.74 10.06
CA ILE A 46 2.39 15.95 9.49
C ILE A 46 3.28 15.43 10.61
N VAL A 47 3.54 14.12 10.63
CA VAL A 47 4.42 13.47 11.61
C VAL A 47 5.55 12.74 10.91
N SER A 48 6.68 12.58 11.60
CA SER A 48 7.84 11.86 11.09
C SER A 48 7.71 10.36 11.28
N ALA A 49 8.12 9.58 10.27
CA ALA A 49 8.24 8.13 10.29
C ALA A 49 9.61 7.73 9.74
N ALA A 50 10.20 6.65 10.28
CA ALA A 50 11.45 6.11 9.75
C ALA A 50 11.23 5.57 8.32
N PRO A 51 11.84 6.19 7.29
CA PRO A 51 11.51 5.84 5.92
C PRO A 51 12.12 4.50 5.50
N LEU A 52 11.43 3.77 4.63
CA LEU A 52 12.00 2.77 3.74
C LEU A 52 12.19 3.41 2.37
N HIS A 53 13.43 3.66 1.97
CA HIS A 53 13.73 4.45 0.78
C HIS A 53 13.18 3.86 -0.51
N VAL A 54 13.25 2.54 -0.67
CA VAL A 54 12.76 1.86 -1.88
C VAL A 54 12.12 0.53 -1.48
N ALA A 55 11.01 0.21 -2.14
CA ALA A 55 10.40 -1.11 -2.04
C ALA A 55 9.94 -1.60 -3.42
N ARG A 56 9.94 -2.92 -3.62
CA ARG A 56 9.25 -3.56 -4.74
C ARG A 56 7.74 -3.51 -4.50
N VAL A 57 6.97 -3.20 -5.53
CA VAL A 57 5.50 -3.23 -5.51
C VAL A 57 5.04 -4.59 -6.04
N ALA A 58 4.44 -5.38 -5.17
CA ALA A 58 3.93 -6.71 -5.50
C ALA A 58 2.41 -6.73 -5.78
N SER A 59 1.67 -5.78 -5.21
CA SER A 59 0.22 -5.67 -5.37
C SER A 59 -0.27 -4.24 -5.14
N VAL A 60 -1.47 -3.96 -5.64
CA VAL A 60 -2.23 -2.73 -5.39
C VAL A 60 -3.46 -3.08 -4.57
N VAL A 61 -3.78 -2.25 -3.57
CA VAL A 61 -5.01 -2.41 -2.78
C VAL A 61 -5.79 -1.11 -2.78
N ASP A 62 -6.93 -1.11 -3.45
CA ASP A 62 -7.87 -0.01 -3.49
C ASP A 62 -8.66 0.02 -2.17
N CYS A 63 -8.39 1.04 -1.36
CA CYS A 63 -9.01 1.22 -0.05
C CYS A 63 -10.34 1.99 -0.19
N VAL A 64 -11.47 1.31 0.01
CA VAL A 64 -12.82 1.89 -0.16
C VAL A 64 -13.58 1.96 1.16
N GLN A 65 -14.61 2.82 1.23
CA GLN A 65 -15.50 2.95 2.40
C GLN A 65 -16.90 2.38 2.12
N GLN A 66 -16.98 1.26 1.42
CA GLN A 66 -18.20 0.55 1.10
C GLN A 66 -17.98 -0.95 1.20
N ALA A 67 -19.06 -1.72 1.33
CA ALA A 67 -18.95 -3.17 1.40
C ALA A 67 -18.38 -3.71 0.09
N THR A 68 -17.38 -4.57 0.19
CA THR A 68 -16.80 -5.27 -0.96
C THR A 68 -17.48 -6.62 -1.15
N GLU A 69 -17.30 -7.21 -2.33
CA GLU A 69 -17.75 -8.56 -2.62
C GLU A 69 -17.15 -9.57 -1.62
N ARG A 70 -17.91 -10.60 -1.25
CA ARG A 70 -17.46 -11.63 -0.30
C ARG A 70 -16.32 -12.49 -0.88
N MET A 71 -16.36 -12.71 -2.19
CA MET A 71 -15.37 -13.46 -2.96
C MET A 71 -15.13 -12.70 -4.27
N PRO A 72 -14.21 -11.71 -4.27
CA PRO A 72 -13.93 -10.93 -5.48
C PRO A 72 -13.24 -11.81 -6.53
N GLU A 73 -13.52 -11.55 -7.80
CA GLU A 73 -12.76 -12.13 -8.90
C GLU A 73 -11.30 -11.61 -8.89
N ALA A 74 -10.39 -12.39 -9.46
CA ALA A 74 -9.00 -11.98 -9.59
C ALA A 74 -8.90 -10.78 -10.55
N ASP A 75 -8.24 -9.72 -10.09
CA ASP A 75 -8.16 -8.45 -10.81
C ASP A 75 -6.71 -7.96 -10.90
N ARG A 76 -6.41 -7.16 -11.93
CA ARG A 76 -5.07 -6.64 -12.20
C ARG A 76 -5.14 -5.21 -12.74
N ILE A 77 -4.05 -4.49 -12.54
CA ILE A 77 -3.86 -3.14 -13.06
C ILE A 77 -2.49 -3.01 -13.74
N ASP A 78 -2.44 -2.31 -14.86
CA ASP A 78 -1.20 -2.05 -15.58
C ASP A 78 -0.55 -0.76 -15.07
N LEU A 79 0.66 -0.89 -14.54
CA LEU A 79 1.47 0.22 -14.01
C LEU A 79 2.87 0.14 -14.61
N CYS A 80 3.34 1.24 -15.22
CA CYS A 80 4.65 1.30 -15.89
C CYS A 80 4.88 0.14 -16.90
N GLY A 81 3.82 -0.32 -17.56
CA GLY A 81 3.87 -1.43 -18.52
C GLY A 81 4.03 -2.82 -17.89
N LEU A 82 3.77 -2.97 -16.58
CA LEU A 82 3.66 -4.27 -15.90
C LEU A 82 2.26 -4.46 -15.34
N SER A 83 1.70 -5.65 -15.53
CA SER A 83 0.43 -6.03 -14.93
C SER A 83 0.65 -6.48 -13.48
N VAL A 84 -0.04 -5.85 -12.53
CA VAL A 84 0.12 -6.09 -11.08
C VAL A 84 -1.21 -6.54 -10.47
N PRO A 85 -1.23 -7.55 -9.57
CA PRO A 85 -2.45 -7.92 -8.84
C PRO A 85 -3.10 -6.73 -8.14
N ARG A 86 -4.42 -6.60 -8.27
CA ARG A 86 -5.21 -5.57 -7.61
C ARG A 86 -6.28 -6.22 -6.74
N LEU A 87 -6.50 -5.63 -5.56
CA LEU A 87 -7.57 -6.02 -4.64
C LEU A 87 -8.32 -4.78 -4.19
N THR A 88 -9.61 -4.92 -3.91
CA THR A 88 -10.41 -3.86 -3.28
C THR A 88 -10.70 -4.26 -1.84
N LEU A 89 -10.47 -3.35 -0.90
CA LEU A 89 -10.61 -3.58 0.54
C LEU A 89 -11.51 -2.52 1.19
N ASP A 90 -12.58 -2.95 1.85
CA ASP A 90 -13.32 -2.09 2.78
C ASP A 90 -12.46 -1.78 4.00
N ILE A 91 -12.16 -0.51 4.23
CA ILE A 91 -11.29 -0.08 5.35
C ILE A 91 -12.05 0.20 6.65
N ARG A 92 -13.38 0.10 6.66
CA ARG A 92 -14.22 0.40 7.82
C ARG A 92 -14.20 -0.69 8.90
N PRO A 93 -14.19 -2.00 8.58
CA PRO A 93 -14.12 -3.04 9.60
C PRO A 93 -12.85 -2.92 10.46
N GLN A 94 -12.98 -3.24 11.75
CA GLN A 94 -11.82 -3.23 12.65
C GLN A 94 -10.73 -4.20 12.19
N SER A 95 -11.10 -5.30 11.53
CA SER A 95 -10.20 -6.30 10.99
C SER A 95 -9.50 -5.90 9.68
N ALA A 96 -9.73 -4.71 9.11
CA ALA A 96 -9.23 -4.35 7.79
C ALA A 96 -7.69 -4.44 7.67
N VAL A 97 -6.95 -4.10 8.75
CA VAL A 97 -5.48 -4.24 8.78
C VAL A 97 -5.08 -5.71 8.72
N GLU A 98 -5.74 -6.57 9.50
CA GLU A 98 -5.48 -8.00 9.52
C GLU A 98 -5.82 -8.66 8.19
N THR A 99 -6.93 -8.26 7.56
CA THR A 99 -7.33 -8.72 6.23
C THR A 99 -6.26 -8.34 5.19
N LEU A 100 -5.78 -7.09 5.21
CA LEU A 100 -4.71 -6.64 4.31
C LEU A 100 -3.40 -7.41 4.53
N ILE A 101 -3.00 -7.64 5.78
CA ILE A 101 -1.78 -8.41 6.06
C ILE A 101 -1.93 -9.85 5.52
N ARG A 102 -3.11 -10.47 5.69
CA ARG A 102 -3.37 -11.82 5.17
C ARG A 102 -3.42 -11.89 3.65
N SER A 103 -3.89 -10.85 2.97
CA SER A 103 -3.91 -10.84 1.50
C SER A 103 -2.50 -10.84 0.91
N ILE A 104 -1.53 -10.27 1.61
CA ILE A 104 -0.13 -10.23 1.17
C ILE A 104 0.58 -11.58 1.34
N VAL A 105 0.27 -12.33 2.41
CA VAL A 105 0.87 -13.66 2.66
C VAL A 105 0.48 -14.70 1.60
N GLY A 106 -0.64 -14.48 0.88
CA GLY A 106 -1.06 -15.33 -0.23
C GLY A 106 -0.44 -14.98 -1.60
N LEU A 107 0.42 -13.95 -1.67
CA LEU A 107 1.01 -13.43 -2.91
C LEU A 107 2.47 -13.87 -3.13
N GLU A 108 2.92 -14.95 -2.48
CA GLU A 108 4.23 -15.50 -2.81
C GLU A 108 4.26 -15.95 -4.29
N PRO A 109 5.34 -15.65 -5.03
CA PRO A 109 5.51 -16.11 -6.40
C PRO A 109 5.60 -17.64 -6.51
#